data_AF-A0A7V5C1W3-F1
#
_entry.id   AF-A0A7V5C1W3-F1
#
_cell.length_a   1.000
_cell.length_b   1.000
_cell.length_c   1.000
_cell.angle_alpha   90.00
_cell.angle_beta   90.00
_cell.angle_gamma   90.00
#
_symmetry.space_group_name_H-M   'P 1'
#
loop_
_entity.id
_entity.type
_entity.pdbx_description
1 polymer ?
#
loop_
_entity_poly.entity_id
_entity_poly.type
_entity_poly.pdbx_seq_one_letter_code
_entity_poly.pdbx_strand_id
1 'polypeptide(L)'
;MSDVPLAPPTRDVYANRTLNLRSIAAIGYDMDYTLVHYNVGEWEQMAFDAGKQKLGELGWPTEGIEFDPTTVIRGLVIDVEAGNLLKATRFGYVIRAAHGSRMLSYNELRDAYAETFVDLGSERFEFMNTLFSLSEASLYAQYIDRLEAGELPPGIGHADVYHLVREAIDRAHADGVLKERILAEPERFIELDPDLVLT
;
A
#
# COMPACT_ATOMS: atom_id res chain seq x y z
N MET A 1 7.15 42.90 -12.08
CA MET A 1 6.73 41.53 -11.77
C MET A 1 7.98 40.69 -11.93
N SER A 2 8.52 40.18 -10.83
CA SER A 2 9.81 39.48 -10.80
C SER A 2 9.72 38.17 -11.56
N ASP A 3 10.64 37.97 -12.51
CA ASP A 3 10.98 36.67 -13.13
C ASP A 3 11.56 35.74 -12.07
N VAL A 4 10.70 35.22 -11.19
CA VAL A 4 11.05 34.04 -10.40
C VAL A 4 10.90 32.87 -11.36
N PRO A 5 11.98 32.17 -11.73
CA PRO A 5 11.86 30.99 -12.57
C PRO A 5 10.92 30.02 -11.86
N LEU A 6 9.91 29.53 -12.60
CA LEU A 6 9.04 28.48 -12.10
C LEU A 6 9.92 27.30 -11.70
N ALA A 7 9.68 26.78 -10.50
CA ALA A 7 10.35 25.56 -10.08
C ALA A 7 9.99 24.45 -11.08
N PRO A 8 10.83 23.40 -11.23
CA PRO A 8 10.37 22.23 -11.99
C PRO A 8 9.07 21.71 -11.36
N PRO A 9 8.17 21.05 -12.12
CA PRO A 9 6.90 20.54 -11.58
C PRO A 9 7.06 19.63 -10.34
N THR A 10 8.25 19.02 -10.16
CA THR A 10 8.64 18.22 -9.00
C THR A 10 8.90 19.04 -7.73
N ARG A 11 9.00 20.36 -7.84
CA ARG A 11 9.24 21.32 -6.75
C ARG A 11 8.19 22.44 -6.70
N ASP A 12 7.14 22.31 -7.50
CA ASP A 12 5.99 23.20 -7.44
C ASP A 12 5.07 22.85 -6.25
N VAL A 13 4.32 23.86 -5.79
CA VAL A 13 3.32 23.71 -4.73
C VAL A 13 1.92 23.81 -5.34
N TYR A 14 1.16 22.72 -5.29
CA TYR A 14 -0.22 22.68 -5.78
C TYR A 14 -1.22 23.11 -4.70
N ALA A 15 -2.16 23.99 -5.05
CA ALA A 15 -3.13 24.55 -4.11
C ALA A 15 -4.56 24.09 -4.41
N ASN A 16 -5.16 23.32 -3.50
CA ASN A 16 -6.59 22.98 -3.54
C ASN A 16 -7.48 24.11 -2.99
N ARG A 17 -6.96 24.91 -2.05
CA ARG A 17 -7.63 26.04 -1.41
C ARG A 17 -6.64 27.18 -1.25
N THR A 18 -7.13 28.41 -1.21
CA THR A 18 -6.31 29.59 -0.95
C THR A 18 -5.71 29.52 0.46
N LEU A 19 -4.40 29.69 0.57
CA LEU A 19 -3.66 29.76 1.83
C LEU A 19 -2.80 31.02 1.85
N ASN A 20 -2.96 31.86 2.87
CA ASN A 20 -2.11 33.03 3.07
C ASN A 20 -0.92 32.66 3.97
N LEU A 21 0.26 32.46 3.37
CA LEU A 21 1.46 32.10 4.14
C LEU A 21 1.91 33.21 5.11
N ARG A 22 1.52 34.48 4.90
CA ARG A 22 1.86 35.58 5.84
C ARG A 22 1.18 35.46 7.20
N SER A 23 0.05 34.74 7.29
CA SER A 23 -0.67 34.54 8.55
C SER A 23 -0.23 33.29 9.32
N ILE A 24 0.69 32.50 8.77
CA ILE A 24 1.18 31.27 9.39
C ILE A 24 2.33 31.61 10.34
N ALA A 25 2.15 31.33 11.64
CA ALA A 25 3.15 31.60 12.67
C ALA A 25 4.02 30.39 13.03
N ALA A 26 3.61 29.19 12.66
CA ALA A 26 4.32 27.95 12.92
C ALA A 26 4.09 26.96 11.77
N ILE A 27 5.10 26.14 11.50
CA ILE A 27 5.04 25.01 10.55
C ILE A 27 5.43 23.76 11.34
N GLY A 28 4.50 22.82 11.44
CA GLY A 28 4.77 21.50 11.97
C GLY A 28 5.18 20.57 10.84
N TYR A 29 6.21 19.77 11.06
CA TYR A 29 6.65 18.74 10.13
C TYR A 29 6.40 17.38 10.74
N ASP A 30 5.84 16.48 9.93
CA ASP A 30 5.98 15.05 10.17
C ASP A 30 7.39 14.60 9.73
N MET A 31 7.88 13.49 10.25
CA MET A 31 9.22 12.99 9.94
C MET A 31 9.18 12.01 8.76
N ASP A 32 8.50 10.88 8.95
CA ASP A 32 8.50 9.76 8.02
C ASP A 32 7.72 10.13 6.74
N TYR A 33 8.34 9.97 5.59
CA TYR A 33 7.78 10.34 4.28
C TYR A 33 7.42 11.83 4.10
N THR A 34 7.87 12.71 5.00
CA THR A 34 7.70 14.17 4.90
C THR A 34 9.03 14.91 4.94
N LEU A 35 9.85 14.70 5.97
CA LEU A 35 11.23 15.21 6.02
C LEU A 35 12.22 14.17 5.54
N VAL A 36 12.00 12.92 5.91
CA VAL A 36 12.82 11.78 5.51
C VAL A 36 12.05 11.02 4.44
N HIS A 37 12.58 11.00 3.22
CA HIS A 37 12.03 10.20 2.14
C HIS A 37 12.67 8.81 2.17
N TYR A 38 11.84 7.77 2.09
CA TYR A 38 12.33 6.40 1.99
C TYR A 38 12.25 5.92 0.55
N ASN A 39 13.22 5.09 0.15
CA ASN A 39 13.12 4.28 -1.04
C ASN A 39 11.97 3.29 -0.85
N VAL A 40 10.82 3.62 -1.44
CA VAL A 40 9.58 2.84 -1.30
C VAL A 40 9.75 1.41 -1.80
N GLY A 41 10.53 1.20 -2.86
CA GLY A 41 10.75 -0.14 -3.40
C GLY A 41 11.49 -1.06 -2.43
N GLU A 42 12.61 -0.59 -1.89
CA GLU A 42 13.40 -1.32 -0.89
C GLU A 42 12.61 -1.55 0.40
N TRP A 43 11.84 -0.55 0.81
CA TRP A 43 11.00 -0.63 1.99
C TRP A 43 9.90 -1.69 1.86
N GLU A 44 9.11 -1.62 0.78
CA GLU A 44 8.00 -2.55 0.55
C GLU A 44 8.49 -3.97 0.31
N GLN A 45 9.62 -4.15 -0.39
CA GLN A 45 10.25 -5.46 -0.53
C GLN A 45 10.60 -6.04 0.84
N MET A 46 11.22 -5.24 1.71
CA MET A 46 11.59 -5.69 3.06
C MET A 46 10.34 -6.03 3.91
N ALA A 47 9.30 -5.20 3.86
CA ALA A 47 8.05 -5.45 4.56
C ALA A 47 7.36 -6.73 4.06
N PHE A 48 7.35 -6.93 2.74
CA PHE A 48 6.82 -8.14 2.12
C PHE A 48 7.60 -9.38 2.56
N ASP A 49 8.93 -9.35 2.49
CA ASP A 49 9.78 -10.49 2.86
C ASP A 49 9.61 -10.85 4.34
N ALA A 50 9.51 -9.85 5.21
CA ALA A 50 9.25 -10.07 6.63
C ALA A 50 7.86 -10.66 6.89
N GLY A 51 6.82 -10.16 6.21
CA GLY A 51 5.47 -10.73 6.27
C GLY A 51 5.42 -12.17 5.76
N LYS A 52 6.03 -12.43 4.60
CA LYS A 52 6.17 -13.78 4.02
C LYS A 52 6.91 -14.73 4.97
N GLN A 53 8.02 -14.29 5.57
CA GLN A 53 8.76 -15.09 6.55
C GLN A 53 7.85 -15.44 7.73
N LYS A 54 7.09 -14.47 8.27
CA LYS A 54 6.20 -14.69 9.40
C LYS A 54 5.10 -15.70 9.10
N LEU A 55 4.53 -15.64 7.89
CA LEU A 55 3.56 -16.62 7.42
C LEU A 55 4.18 -18.02 7.34
N GLY A 56 5.41 -18.13 6.84
CA GLY A 56 6.16 -19.39 6.82
C GLY A 56 6.44 -19.96 8.21
N GLU A 57 6.80 -19.12 9.19
CA GLU A 57 6.97 -19.51 10.60
C GLU A 57 5.68 -20.06 11.22
N LEU A 58 4.53 -19.56 10.77
CA LEU A 58 3.19 -20.02 11.17
C LEU A 58 2.72 -21.26 10.39
N GLY A 59 3.53 -21.78 9.47
CA GLY A 59 3.25 -22.99 8.69
C GLY A 59 2.40 -22.77 7.43
N TRP A 60 2.21 -21.52 7.01
CA TRP A 60 1.51 -21.22 5.75
C TRP A 60 2.44 -21.43 4.54
N PRO A 61 1.91 -21.87 3.39
CA PRO A 61 2.72 -22.06 2.20
C PRO A 61 3.29 -20.72 1.72
N THR A 62 4.57 -20.66 1.38
CA THR A 62 5.23 -19.43 0.92
C THR A 62 6.03 -19.61 -0.37
N GLU A 63 6.10 -20.82 -0.92
CA GLU A 63 6.93 -21.15 -2.07
C GLU A 63 6.41 -20.54 -3.38
N GLY A 64 7.22 -19.72 -4.04
CA GLY A 64 6.81 -18.99 -5.24
C GLY A 64 6.01 -17.70 -5.00
N ILE A 65 5.83 -17.29 -3.73
CA ILE A 65 5.37 -15.92 -3.43
C ILE A 65 6.53 -14.95 -3.56
N GLU A 66 6.38 -13.93 -4.39
CA GLU A 66 7.42 -12.93 -4.64
C GLU A 66 6.80 -11.54 -4.73
N PHE A 67 7.53 -10.52 -4.26
CA PHE A 67 7.04 -9.15 -4.35
C PHE A 67 7.25 -8.63 -5.77
N ASP A 68 6.19 -8.15 -6.39
CA ASP A 68 6.26 -7.42 -7.65
C ASP A 68 5.62 -6.03 -7.46
N PRO A 69 6.42 -4.96 -7.35
CA PRO A 69 5.93 -3.61 -7.12
C PRO A 69 5.11 -3.06 -8.30
N THR A 70 5.08 -3.73 -9.45
CA THR A 70 4.31 -3.31 -10.62
C THR A 70 2.87 -3.81 -10.61
N THR A 71 2.53 -4.75 -9.72
CA THR A 71 1.20 -5.37 -9.64
C THR A 71 0.20 -4.56 -8.82
N VAL A 72 0.69 -3.67 -7.95
CA VAL A 72 -0.13 -2.90 -7.01
C VAL A 72 0.28 -1.43 -7.02
N ILE A 73 -0.65 -0.55 -6.68
CA ILE A 73 -0.41 0.90 -6.58
C ILE A 73 -1.10 1.47 -5.35
N ARG A 74 -0.62 2.61 -4.85
CA ARG A 74 -1.24 3.31 -3.72
C ARG A 74 -2.65 3.80 -4.07
N GLY A 75 -3.55 3.76 -3.09
CA GLY A 75 -4.93 4.23 -3.23
C GLY A 75 -5.88 3.22 -3.89
N LEU A 76 -5.49 1.94 -3.95
CA LEU A 76 -6.43 0.85 -4.18
C LEU A 76 -7.24 0.56 -2.91
N VAL A 77 -8.28 -0.26 -3.07
CA VAL A 77 -9.15 -0.74 -2.00
C VAL A 77 -9.13 -2.26 -2.04
N ILE A 78 -8.98 -2.92 -0.90
CA ILE A 78 -9.16 -4.35 -0.76
C ILE A 78 -10.65 -4.59 -0.45
N ASP A 79 -11.32 -5.38 -1.29
CA ASP A 79 -12.61 -5.99 -0.97
C ASP A 79 -12.35 -7.32 -0.26
N VAL A 80 -12.49 -7.27 1.06
CA VAL A 80 -12.17 -8.38 1.97
C VAL A 80 -13.16 -9.53 1.80
N GLU A 81 -14.43 -9.24 1.48
CA GLU A 81 -15.45 -10.27 1.28
C GLU A 81 -15.21 -11.03 -0.04
N ALA A 82 -14.82 -10.31 -1.09
CA ALA A 82 -14.79 -10.85 -2.45
C ALA A 82 -13.39 -11.25 -2.95
N GLY A 83 -12.33 -11.07 -2.14
CA GLY A 83 -10.98 -11.45 -2.56
C GLY A 83 -10.37 -10.53 -3.62
N ASN A 84 -10.82 -9.26 -3.70
CA ASN A 84 -10.51 -8.40 -4.83
C ASN A 84 -9.69 -7.16 -4.46
N LEU A 85 -8.82 -6.73 -5.37
CA LEU A 85 -8.19 -5.41 -5.36
C LEU A 85 -8.95 -4.48 -6.31
N LEU A 86 -9.39 -3.33 -5.81
CA LEU A 86 -10.28 -2.41 -6.52
C LEU A 86 -9.61 -1.06 -6.75
N LYS A 87 -9.81 -0.53 -7.96
CA LYS A 87 -9.62 0.89 -8.25
C LYS A 87 -10.99 1.55 -8.29
N ALA A 88 -11.29 2.37 -7.29
CA ALA A 88 -12.54 3.11 -7.19
C ALA A 88 -12.37 4.59 -7.53
N THR A 89 -13.45 5.22 -7.98
CA THR A 89 -13.55 6.67 -8.12
C THR A 89 -13.82 7.33 -6.76
N ARG A 90 -13.72 8.66 -6.70
CA ARG A 90 -14.11 9.46 -5.52
C ARG A 90 -15.57 9.30 -5.08
N PHE A 91 -16.41 8.68 -5.90
CA PHE A 91 -17.83 8.44 -5.61
C PHE A 91 -18.11 6.96 -5.31
N GLY A 92 -17.07 6.13 -5.14
CA GLY A 92 -17.20 4.71 -4.79
C GLY A 92 -17.38 3.77 -5.98
N TYR A 93 -17.56 4.27 -7.21
CA TYR A 93 -17.67 3.40 -8.40
C TYR A 93 -16.36 2.66 -8.68
N VAL A 94 -16.43 1.35 -8.80
CA VAL A 94 -15.28 0.53 -9.21
C VAL A 94 -15.06 0.64 -10.73
N ILE A 95 -13.86 1.04 -11.13
CA ILE A 95 -13.48 1.21 -12.55
C ILE A 95 -12.51 0.14 -13.04
N ARG A 96 -11.80 -0.53 -12.13
CA ARG A 96 -10.98 -1.71 -12.38
C ARG A 96 -10.96 -2.59 -11.15
N ALA A 97 -10.83 -3.89 -11.35
CA ALA A 97 -10.66 -4.85 -10.27
C ALA A 97 -9.76 -6.01 -10.71
N ALA A 98 -9.07 -6.60 -9.75
CA ALA A 98 -8.41 -7.88 -9.88
C ALA A 98 -8.92 -8.82 -8.78
N HIS A 99 -9.11 -10.09 -9.10
CA HIS A 99 -9.33 -11.15 -8.13
C HIS A 99 -8.03 -11.90 -7.95
N GLY A 100 -7.47 -11.85 -6.74
CA GLY A 100 -6.06 -12.18 -6.53
C GLY A 100 -5.17 -11.35 -7.47
N SER A 101 -4.28 -12.01 -8.23
CA SER A 101 -3.44 -11.34 -9.24
C SER A 101 -4.11 -11.19 -10.61
N ARG A 102 -5.28 -11.80 -10.82
CA ARG A 102 -5.95 -11.83 -12.13
C ARG A 102 -6.89 -10.64 -12.30
N MET A 103 -6.62 -9.81 -13.31
CA MET A 103 -7.55 -8.76 -13.72
C MET A 103 -8.92 -9.32 -14.11
N LEU A 104 -9.98 -8.71 -13.60
CA LEU A 104 -11.35 -9.00 -14.02
C LEU A 104 -11.60 -8.45 -15.43
N SER A 105 -12.33 -9.22 -16.23
CA SER A 105 -12.90 -8.74 -17.49
C SER A 105 -13.99 -7.70 -17.23
N TYR A 106 -14.37 -6.98 -18.27
CA TYR A 106 -15.45 -5.99 -18.19
C TYR A 106 -16.77 -6.61 -17.69
N ASN A 107 -17.11 -7.83 -18.13
CA ASN A 107 -18.34 -8.49 -17.72
C ASN A 107 -18.27 -8.93 -16.25
N GLU A 108 -17.17 -9.57 -15.83
CA GLU A 108 -16.97 -9.94 -14.41
C GLU A 108 -17.02 -8.72 -13.49
N LEU A 109 -16.37 -7.61 -13.89
CA LEU A 109 -16.40 -6.36 -13.15
C LEU A 109 -17.83 -5.82 -13.02
N ARG A 110 -18.59 -5.82 -14.11
CA ARG A 110 -19.97 -5.32 -14.12
C ARG A 110 -20.87 -6.20 -13.26
N ASP A 111 -20.74 -7.52 -13.38
CA ASP A 111 -21.57 -8.45 -12.62
C ASP A 111 -21.28 -8.37 -11.12
N ALA A 112 -20.03 -8.13 -10.73
CA ALA A 112 -19.64 -7.97 -9.32
C ALA A 112 -19.94 -6.58 -8.73
N TYR A 113 -19.83 -5.50 -9.52
CA TYR A 113 -19.79 -4.13 -8.99
C TYR A 113 -20.72 -3.12 -9.69
N ALA A 114 -21.68 -3.54 -10.53
CA ALA A 114 -22.63 -2.59 -11.13
C ALA A 114 -23.50 -1.85 -10.10
N GLU A 115 -23.87 -2.54 -9.02
CA GLU A 115 -24.72 -2.01 -7.95
C GLU A 115 -24.01 -1.92 -6.59
N THR A 116 -22.71 -2.25 -6.58
CA THR A 116 -21.86 -2.21 -5.38
C THR A 116 -21.00 -0.96 -5.42
N PHE A 117 -21.09 -0.15 -4.36
CA PHE A 117 -20.29 1.05 -4.20
C PHE A 117 -19.27 0.82 -3.10
N VAL A 118 -18.04 1.25 -3.32
CA VAL A 118 -17.05 1.30 -2.25
C VAL A 118 -17.46 2.37 -1.24
N ASP A 119 -17.80 1.91 -0.04
CA ASP A 119 -18.05 2.75 1.13
C ASP A 119 -16.90 2.57 2.13
N LEU A 120 -16.16 3.64 2.39
CA LEU A 120 -15.02 3.63 3.32
C LEU A 120 -15.45 3.52 4.79
N GLY A 121 -16.74 3.68 5.10
CA GLY A 121 -17.28 3.42 6.44
C GLY A 121 -17.59 1.94 6.70
N SER A 122 -17.49 1.09 5.67
CA SER A 122 -17.80 -0.34 5.74
C SER A 122 -16.55 -1.17 6.02
N GLU A 123 -16.67 -2.14 6.93
CA GLU A 123 -15.60 -3.12 7.26
C GLU A 123 -15.22 -4.03 6.09
N ARG A 124 -16.07 -4.11 5.05
CA ARG A 124 -15.76 -4.85 3.81
C ARG A 124 -14.58 -4.26 3.02
N PHE A 125 -14.41 -2.93 3.07
CA PHE A 125 -13.54 -2.22 2.14
C PHE A 125 -12.38 -1.57 2.87
N GLU A 126 -11.18 -2.11 2.66
CA GLU A 126 -9.97 -1.65 3.32
C GLU A 126 -9.14 -0.78 2.38
N PHE A 127 -8.92 0.47 2.77
CA PHE A 127 -8.29 1.46 1.90
C PHE A 127 -6.78 1.53 2.08
N MET A 128 -6.05 1.39 0.97
CA MET A 128 -4.60 1.41 0.94
C MET A 128 -4.06 2.85 0.92
N ASN A 129 -4.13 3.53 2.07
CA ASN A 129 -3.68 4.91 2.22
C ASN A 129 -2.24 5.07 2.73
N THR A 130 -1.68 4.06 3.39
CA THR A 130 -0.29 4.08 3.87
C THR A 130 0.65 3.60 2.78
N LEU A 131 1.94 3.91 2.91
CA LEU A 131 2.94 3.42 1.96
C LEU A 131 3.15 1.91 2.13
N PHE A 132 2.99 1.40 3.36
CA PHE A 132 3.04 -0.01 3.76
C PHE A 132 1.98 -0.92 3.11
N SER A 133 0.98 -0.35 2.44
CA SER A 133 -0.12 -1.13 1.88
C SER A 133 0.25 -1.92 0.63
N LEU A 134 1.37 -1.61 -0.05
CA LEU A 134 1.72 -2.28 -1.31
C LEU A 134 2.12 -3.73 -1.06
N SER A 135 3.02 -3.96 -0.11
CA SER A 135 3.45 -5.28 0.33
C SER A 135 2.26 -6.13 0.81
N GLU A 136 1.40 -5.55 1.65
CA GLU A 136 0.16 -6.19 2.12
C GLU A 136 -0.75 -6.61 0.97
N ALA A 137 -1.07 -5.70 0.04
CA ALA A 137 -1.98 -6.00 -1.06
C ALA A 137 -1.39 -7.01 -2.05
N SER A 138 -0.08 -6.94 -2.31
CA SER A 138 0.62 -7.91 -3.16
C SER A 138 0.60 -9.30 -2.53
N LEU A 139 0.83 -9.39 -1.22
CA LEU A 139 0.81 -10.64 -0.47
C LEU A 139 -0.61 -11.21 -0.40
N TYR A 140 -1.60 -10.36 -0.12
CA TYR A 140 -3.02 -10.72 -0.13
C TYR A 140 -3.44 -11.29 -1.49
N ALA A 141 -3.14 -10.60 -2.59
CA ALA A 141 -3.49 -11.04 -3.94
C ALA A 141 -2.95 -12.45 -4.25
N GLN A 142 -1.69 -12.71 -3.92
CA GLN A 142 -1.07 -14.03 -4.14
C GLN A 142 -1.64 -15.13 -3.23
N TYR A 143 -2.05 -14.78 -2.01
CA TYR A 143 -2.73 -15.74 -1.13
C TYR A 143 -4.17 -16.03 -1.58
N ILE A 144 -4.86 -15.07 -2.19
CA ILE A 144 -6.15 -15.32 -2.84
C ILE A 144 -5.95 -16.29 -4.02
N ASP A 145 -4.93 -16.11 -4.85
CA ASP A 145 -4.64 -17.06 -5.94
C ASP A 145 -4.43 -18.49 -5.42
N ARG A 146 -3.73 -18.64 -4.29
CA ARG A 146 -3.55 -19.93 -3.62
C ARG A 146 -4.83 -20.51 -3.03
N LEU A 147 -5.67 -19.65 -2.45
CA LEU A 147 -6.97 -20.07 -1.95
C LEU A 147 -7.81 -20.65 -3.09
N GLU A 148 -7.86 -19.96 -4.23
CA GLU A 148 -8.58 -20.40 -5.43
C GLU A 148 -7.98 -21.67 -6.06
N ALA A 149 -6.66 -21.87 -5.93
CA ALA A 149 -5.98 -23.09 -6.33
C ALA A 149 -6.20 -24.27 -5.37
N GLY A 150 -6.85 -24.06 -4.22
CA GLY A 150 -7.06 -25.09 -3.20
C GLY A 150 -5.80 -25.46 -2.42
N GLU A 151 -4.81 -24.57 -2.37
CA GLU A 151 -3.52 -24.77 -1.69
C GLU A 151 -3.58 -24.40 -0.19
N LEU A 152 -4.68 -23.79 0.26
CA LEU A 152 -4.89 -23.43 1.66
C LEU A 152 -5.78 -24.46 2.38
N PRO A 153 -5.69 -24.56 3.73
CA PRO A 153 -6.54 -25.44 4.52
C PRO A 153 -8.04 -25.20 4.27
N PRO A 154 -8.89 -26.25 4.33
CA PRO A 154 -10.33 -26.09 4.20
C PRO A 154 -10.91 -25.16 5.27
N GLY A 155 -11.89 -24.34 4.89
CA GLY A 155 -12.58 -23.43 5.80
C GLY A 155 -11.96 -22.04 5.92
N ILE A 156 -10.84 -21.79 5.24
CA ILE A 156 -10.28 -20.44 5.06
C ILE A 156 -11.05 -19.72 3.95
N GLY A 157 -11.58 -18.52 4.25
CA GLY A 157 -12.18 -17.62 3.27
C GLY A 157 -11.31 -16.39 2.96
N HIS A 158 -11.79 -15.52 2.06
CA HIS A 158 -11.10 -14.28 1.70
C HIS A 158 -10.80 -13.38 2.91
N ALA A 159 -11.76 -13.24 3.81
CA ALA A 159 -11.59 -12.43 5.02
C ALA A 159 -10.52 -13.00 5.96
N ASP A 160 -10.46 -14.33 6.12
CA ASP A 160 -9.43 -14.99 6.92
C ASP A 160 -8.04 -14.75 6.31
N VAL A 161 -7.93 -14.81 4.98
CA VAL A 161 -6.69 -14.48 4.26
C VAL A 161 -6.27 -13.02 4.52
N TYR A 162 -7.20 -12.08 4.47
CA TYR A 162 -6.91 -10.68 4.74
C TYR A 162 -6.36 -10.49 6.16
N HIS A 163 -7.06 -11.02 7.17
CA HIS A 163 -6.63 -10.90 8.56
C HIS A 163 -5.29 -11.59 8.82
N LEU A 164 -5.07 -12.75 8.22
CA LEU A 164 -3.81 -13.47 8.29
C LEU A 164 -2.63 -12.63 7.75
N VAL A 165 -2.80 -12.07 6.55
CA VAL A 165 -1.79 -11.23 5.90
C VAL A 165 -1.56 -9.95 6.71
N ARG A 166 -2.64 -9.31 7.17
CA ARG A 166 -2.57 -8.11 8.00
C ARG A 166 -1.77 -8.35 9.27
N GLU A 167 -2.08 -9.42 9.99
CA GLU A 167 -1.39 -9.77 11.24
C GLU A 167 0.10 -10.06 11.01
N ALA A 168 0.44 -10.74 9.91
CA ALA A 168 1.83 -11.00 9.56
C ALA A 168 2.61 -9.71 9.27
N ILE A 169 2.03 -8.79 8.50
CA ILE A 169 2.62 -7.49 8.19
C ILE A 169 2.72 -6.62 9.45
N ASP A 170 1.67 -6.54 10.26
CA ASP A 170 1.67 -5.73 11.49
C ASP A 170 2.73 -6.23 12.48
N ARG A 171 2.90 -7.56 12.62
CA ARG A 171 3.98 -8.14 13.44
C ARG A 171 5.36 -7.83 12.90
N ALA A 172 5.56 -7.92 11.59
CA ALA A 172 6.83 -7.53 10.97
C ALA A 172 7.19 -6.06 11.25
N HIS A 173 6.19 -5.16 11.33
CA HIS A 173 6.40 -3.76 11.72
C HIS A 173 6.65 -3.59 13.23
N ALA A 174 5.92 -4.31 14.07
CA ALA A 174 5.99 -4.20 15.52
C ALA A 174 7.30 -4.75 16.11
N ASP A 175 7.86 -5.80 15.51
CA ASP A 175 9.07 -6.47 15.99
C ASP A 175 10.35 -5.62 15.82
N GLY A 176 10.24 -4.38 15.30
CA GLY A 176 11.36 -3.44 15.19
C GLY A 176 12.40 -3.81 14.12
N VAL A 177 12.30 -5.00 13.53
CA VAL A 177 13.19 -5.55 12.51
C VAL A 177 13.39 -4.60 11.34
N LEU A 178 12.31 -3.96 10.88
CA LEU A 178 12.40 -2.98 9.78
C LEU A 178 13.29 -1.80 10.20
N LYS A 179 13.04 -1.21 11.37
CA LYS A 179 13.82 -0.08 11.92
C LYS A 179 15.29 -0.44 12.10
N GLU A 180 15.58 -1.61 12.64
CA GLU A 180 16.96 -2.08 12.82
C GLU A 180 17.71 -2.21 11.49
N ARG A 181 17.06 -2.75 10.46
CA ARG A 181 17.66 -2.87 9.12
C ARG A 181 17.91 -1.52 8.45
N ILE A 182 16.97 -0.58 8.58
CA ILE A 182 17.15 0.78 8.07
C ILE A 182 18.31 1.48 8.78
N LEU A 183 18.45 1.31 10.09
CA LEU A 183 19.56 1.89 10.85
C LEU A 183 20.90 1.24 10.51
N ALA A 184 20.90 -0.04 10.10
CA ALA A 184 22.11 -0.74 9.69
C ALA A 184 22.61 -0.31 8.31
N GLU A 185 21.72 0.03 7.37
CA GLU A 185 22.03 0.41 5.98
C GLU A 185 21.22 1.64 5.52
N PRO A 186 21.33 2.80 6.18
CA PRO A 186 20.43 3.94 5.93
C PRO A 186 20.52 4.47 4.51
N GLU A 187 21.70 4.44 3.87
CA GLU A 187 21.91 4.84 2.49
C GLU A 187 21.12 4.02 1.45
N ARG A 188 20.69 2.81 1.81
CA ARG A 188 19.86 1.96 0.95
C ARG A 188 18.39 2.35 1.03
N PHE A 189 17.94 2.76 2.22
CA PHE A 189 16.53 2.99 2.51
C PHE A 189 16.12 4.46 2.50
N ILE A 190 17.05 5.39 2.67
CA ILE A 190 16.77 6.84 2.76
C ILE A 190 17.23 7.54 1.49
N GLU A 191 16.29 8.26 0.87
CA GLU A 191 16.57 9.16 -0.24
C GLU A 191 16.95 10.53 0.32
N LEU A 192 18.22 10.90 0.16
CA LEU A 192 18.72 12.21 0.59
C LEU A 192 18.33 13.28 -0.44
N ASP A 193 17.65 14.33 0.01
CA ASP A 193 17.46 15.55 -0.77
C ASP A 193 18.64 16.50 -0.52
N PRO A 194 19.47 16.83 -1.54
CA PRO A 194 20.58 17.76 -1.37
C PRO A 194 20.15 19.19 -1.01
N ASP A 195 18.89 19.54 -1.27
CA ASP A 195 18.33 20.85 -0.93
C ASP A 195 17.70 20.88 0.47
N LEU A 196 17.58 19.73 1.14
CA LEU A 196 17.22 19.68 2.55
C LEU A 196 18.42 20.17 3.38
N VAL A 197 18.22 21.25 4.13
CA VAL A 197 19.29 21.88 4.91
C VAL A 197 19.78 20.92 5.99
N LEU A 198 21.03 20.45 5.84
CA LEU A 198 21.76 19.75 6.88
C LEU A 198 22.11 20.78 7.97
N THR A 199 21.30 20.86 9.02
CA THR A 199 21.67 21.59 10.24
C THR A 199 22.70 20.83 11.04
#